data_AF-A0A7Y5JYJ8-F1
#
_entry.id   AF-A0A7Y5JYJ8-F1
#
_cell.length_a   1.000
_cell.length_b   1.000
_cell.length_c   1.000
_cell.angle_alpha   90.00
_cell.angle_beta   90.00
_cell.angle_gamma   90.00
#
_symmetry.space_group_name_H-M   'P 1'
#
loop_
_entity.id
_entity.type
_entity.pdbx_description
1 polymer ?
#
loop_
_entity_poly.entity_id
_entity_poly.type
_entity_poly.pdbx_seq_one_letter_code
_entity_poly.pdbx_strand_id
1 'polypeptide(L)'
;MDGHGYATAPPPGPHAKVVPIADYGFLSDGEVTALVTPGGDIDWMCLPRLDSPSIFGCLLGRHAGRFRLGPSDVSVPTARRYLPGTMVLETSWGTPTGWIIVRDVLLLGPWHHDEGISEKHHRTPMDYDAQHTLLRSIRCVS
;
A
#
# COMPACT_ATOMS: atom_id res chain seq x y z
N MET A 1 21.45 -8.54 -37.18
CA MET A 1 22.10 -8.61 -35.84
C MET A 1 21.94 -7.21 -35.30
N ASP A 2 20.81 -6.94 -34.66
CA ASP A 2 20.40 -5.56 -34.41
C ASP A 2 20.34 -5.41 -32.89
N GLY A 3 21.41 -4.81 -32.37
CA GLY A 3 21.61 -4.59 -30.95
C GLY A 3 20.73 -3.47 -30.44
N HIS A 4 19.56 -3.81 -29.89
CA HIS A 4 18.86 -2.92 -28.99
C HIS A 4 19.59 -2.90 -27.64
N GLY A 5 20.41 -1.87 -27.45
CA GLY A 5 21.05 -1.57 -26.18
C GLY A 5 19.98 -1.30 -25.12
N TYR A 6 19.76 -2.25 -24.22
CA TYR A 6 19.09 -1.97 -22.96
C TYR A 6 20.00 -1.01 -22.19
N ALA A 7 19.52 0.21 -21.96
CA ALA A 7 20.14 1.12 -21.02
C ALA A 7 20.27 0.38 -19.68
N THR A 8 21.51 0.16 -19.25
CA THR A 8 21.80 -0.48 -17.97
C THR A 8 21.16 0.36 -16.87
N ALA A 9 20.24 -0.25 -16.13
CA ALA A 9 19.63 0.37 -14.95
C ALA A 9 20.75 0.91 -14.05
N PRO A 10 20.56 2.10 -13.45
CA PRO A 10 21.57 2.67 -12.55
C PRO A 10 21.91 1.65 -11.45
N PRO A 11 23.18 1.60 -11.01
CA PRO A 11 23.58 0.69 -9.95
C PRO A 11 22.66 0.91 -8.74
N PRO A 12 22.23 -0.17 -8.06
CA PRO A 12 21.37 -0.03 -6.91
C PRO A 12 22.04 0.93 -5.91
N GLY A 13 21.32 1.99 -5.55
CA GLY A 13 21.74 2.88 -4.47
C GLY A 13 21.97 2.09 -3.18
N PRO A 14 22.68 2.68 -2.19
CA PRO A 14 23.03 2.02 -0.94
C PRO A 14 21.79 1.32 -0.36
N HIS A 15 21.94 0.03 -0.06
CA HIS A 15 20.86 -0.91 0.25
C HIS A 15 19.67 -0.22 0.94
N ALA A 16 18.57 -0.05 0.22
CA ALA A 16 17.29 0.18 0.87
C ALA A 16 17.12 -0.98 1.86
N LYS A 17 17.11 -0.65 3.15
CA LYS A 17 17.13 -1.58 4.27
C LYS A 17 16.10 -2.68 4.01
N VAL A 18 16.50 -3.94 4.05
CA VAL A 18 15.55 -5.06 4.05
C VAL A 18 14.60 -4.82 5.22
N VAL A 19 13.32 -4.65 4.92
CA VAL A 19 12.29 -4.44 5.95
C VAL A 19 11.93 -5.83 6.48
N PRO A 20 12.12 -6.11 7.79
CA PRO A 20 11.64 -7.34 8.40
C PRO A 20 10.14 -7.49 8.15
N ILE A 21 9.67 -8.72 7.92
CA ILE A 21 8.24 -8.95 7.64
C ILE A 21 7.32 -8.40 8.73
N ALA A 22 7.78 -8.44 9.99
CA ALA A 22 7.06 -7.93 11.16
C ALA A 22 6.92 -6.40 11.21
N ASP A 23 7.71 -5.67 10.43
CA ASP A 23 7.68 -4.20 10.41
C ASP A 23 6.68 -3.65 9.37
N TYR A 24 6.13 -4.51 8.52
CA TYR A 24 5.12 -4.11 7.54
C TYR A 24 3.77 -3.84 8.21
N GLY A 25 3.10 -2.79 7.75
CA GLY A 25 1.68 -2.59 8.01
C GLY A 25 0.87 -3.40 6.99
N PHE A 26 -0.05 -4.21 7.47
CA PHE A 26 -1.00 -4.97 6.68
C PHE A 26 -2.28 -4.15 6.43
N LEU A 27 -2.73 -4.08 5.19
CA LEU A 27 -4.04 -3.53 4.79
C LEU A 27 -4.80 -4.58 4.01
N SER A 28 -6.12 -4.62 4.14
CA SER A 28 -7.00 -5.45 3.33
C SER A 28 -8.40 -4.83 3.20
N ASP A 29 -9.13 -5.15 2.14
CA ASP A 29 -10.59 -4.93 2.04
C ASP A 29 -11.36 -6.26 2.16
N GLY A 30 -10.70 -7.34 2.60
CA GLY A 30 -11.25 -8.68 2.68
C GLY A 30 -11.02 -9.53 1.43
N GLU A 31 -10.71 -8.93 0.27
CA GLU A 31 -10.44 -9.64 -0.99
C GLU A 31 -8.99 -9.49 -1.45
N VAL A 32 -8.41 -8.30 -1.28
CA VAL A 32 -7.02 -8.01 -1.59
C VAL A 32 -6.26 -7.48 -0.40
N THR A 33 -4.93 -7.45 -0.53
CA THR A 33 -4.01 -7.06 0.54
C THR A 33 -2.93 -6.13 -0.01
N ALA A 34 -2.51 -5.18 0.80
CA ALA A 34 -1.31 -4.38 0.57
C ALA A 34 -0.38 -4.42 1.80
N LEU A 35 0.93 -4.40 1.56
CA LEU A 35 1.95 -4.31 2.61
C LEU A 35 2.67 -2.96 2.55
N VAL A 36 2.65 -2.24 3.67
CA VAL A 36 3.19 -0.88 3.81
C VAL A 36 4.47 -0.90 4.64
N THR A 37 5.59 -0.44 4.09
CA THR A 37 6.85 -0.29 4.84
C THR A 37 6.71 0.78 5.92
N PRO A 38 7.59 0.79 6.95
CA PRO A 38 7.68 1.93 7.86
C PRO A 38 7.93 3.28 7.16
N GLY A 39 8.58 3.27 6.00
CA GLY A 39 8.87 4.47 5.19
C GLY A 39 7.71 4.96 4.32
N GLY A 40 6.56 4.29 4.37
CA GLY A 40 5.37 4.66 3.60
C GLY A 40 5.36 4.12 2.16
N ASP A 41 6.19 3.14 1.83
CA ASP A 41 6.13 2.45 0.55
C ASP A 41 5.07 1.33 0.58
N ILE A 42 4.26 1.21 -0.47
CA ILE A 42 3.54 -0.02 -0.77
C ILE A 42 4.52 -0.93 -1.52
N ASP A 43 5.00 -1.97 -0.84
CA ASP A 43 6.00 -2.90 -1.40
C ASP A 43 5.37 -4.13 -2.04
N TRP A 44 4.14 -4.45 -1.64
CA TRP A 44 3.39 -5.61 -2.14
C TRP A 44 1.91 -5.24 -2.30
N MET A 45 1.35 -5.56 -3.47
CA MET A 45 -0.09 -5.52 -3.72
C MET A 45 -0.43 -6.32 -4.99
N CYS A 46 -1.49 -7.12 -4.94
CA CYS A 46 -2.05 -7.82 -6.10
C CYS A 46 -3.45 -7.30 -6.41
N LEU A 47 -3.80 -7.20 -7.68
CA LEU A 47 -5.16 -6.89 -8.15
C LEU A 47 -5.51 -7.73 -9.39
N PRO A 48 -6.79 -8.08 -9.60
CA PRO A 48 -7.92 -7.78 -8.72
C PRO A 48 -8.07 -8.78 -7.57
N ARG A 49 -7.28 -9.85 -7.49
CA ARG A 49 -7.36 -10.85 -6.41
C ARG A 49 -6.03 -11.02 -5.70
N LEU A 50 -6.06 -11.57 -4.48
CA LEU A 50 -4.86 -11.87 -3.70
C LEU A 50 -3.84 -12.76 -4.45
N ASP A 51 -4.31 -13.67 -5.30
CA ASP A 51 -3.51 -14.61 -6.08
C ASP A 51 -3.13 -14.09 -7.49
N SER A 52 -3.51 -12.85 -7.82
CA SER A 52 -3.17 -12.24 -9.11
C SER A 52 -1.70 -11.80 -9.16
N PRO A 53 -1.13 -11.56 -10.36
CA PRO A 53 0.18 -10.94 -10.49
C PRO A 53 0.28 -9.63 -9.69
N SER A 54 1.41 -9.45 -9.00
CA SER A 54 1.63 -8.28 -8.15
C SER A 54 1.87 -7.02 -8.98
N ILE A 55 1.22 -5.91 -8.62
CA ILE A 55 1.49 -4.57 -9.18
C ILE A 55 2.76 -3.98 -8.54
N PHE A 56 2.97 -4.27 -7.25
CA PHE A 56 4.20 -3.96 -6.52
C PHE A 56 4.76 -5.25 -5.92
N GLY A 57 6.06 -5.44 -6.01
CA GLY A 57 6.75 -6.65 -5.58
C GLY A 57 8.12 -6.40 -4.96
N CYS A 58 8.41 -5.18 -4.51
CA CYS A 58 9.69 -4.80 -3.91
C CYS A 58 10.10 -5.72 -2.73
N LEU A 59 9.11 -6.31 -2.05
CA LEU A 59 9.30 -7.35 -1.04
C LEU A 59 10.12 -8.56 -1.56
N LEU A 60 9.89 -8.98 -2.81
CA LEU A 60 10.60 -10.10 -3.45
C LEU A 60 11.87 -9.66 -4.19
N GLY A 61 11.94 -8.39 -4.58
CA GLY A 61 13.13 -7.83 -5.20
C GLY A 61 12.99 -6.35 -5.49
N ARG A 62 14.01 -5.56 -5.15
CA ARG A 62 14.04 -4.08 -5.26
C ARG A 62 13.61 -3.47 -6.59
N HIS A 63 13.65 -4.24 -7.68
CA HIS A 63 13.31 -3.81 -9.03
C HIS A 63 11.83 -4.06 -9.38
N ALA A 64 11.10 -4.84 -8.59
CA ALA A 64 9.72 -5.23 -8.83
C ALA A 64 8.69 -4.16 -8.42
N GLY A 65 9.10 -2.90 -8.35
CA GLY A 65 8.21 -1.74 -8.14
C GLY A 65 7.74 -1.55 -6.69
N ARG A 66 7.54 -0.29 -6.32
CA ARG A 66 6.93 0.15 -5.07
C ARG A 66 6.24 1.49 -5.26
N PHE A 67 5.33 1.85 -4.37
CA PHE A 67 4.67 3.16 -4.39
C PHE A 67 4.86 3.90 -3.06
N ARG A 68 5.70 4.93 -3.05
CA ARG A 68 6.04 5.70 -1.84
C ARG A 68 5.13 6.89 -1.62
N LEU A 69 4.69 7.08 -0.38
CA LEU A 69 4.07 8.32 0.08
C LEU A 69 4.60 8.68 1.48
N GLY A 70 5.18 9.87 1.60
CA GLY A 70 5.77 10.36 2.84
C GLY A 70 6.67 11.56 2.55
N PRO A 71 7.29 12.16 3.58
CA PRO A 71 8.29 13.22 3.39
C PRO A 71 9.45 12.74 2.52
N SER A 72 10.00 13.65 1.71
CA SER A 72 11.10 13.35 0.78
C SER A 72 12.44 13.14 1.51
N ASP A 73 12.65 13.86 2.61
CA ASP A 73 13.89 13.96 3.37
C ASP A 73 13.93 13.06 4.62
N VAL A 74 12.79 12.52 5.05
CA VAL A 74 12.68 11.64 6.22
C VAL A 74 12.11 10.28 5.80
N SER A 75 12.79 9.20 6.15
CA SER A 75 12.35 7.82 5.89
C SER A 75 11.92 7.07 7.13
N VAL A 76 12.38 7.50 8.31
CA VAL A 76 12.02 6.88 9.59
C VAL A 76 10.82 7.63 10.19
N PRO A 77 9.67 6.97 10.39
CA PRO A 77 8.50 7.59 10.98
C PRO A 77 8.72 7.84 12.48
N THR A 78 8.07 8.88 13.00
CA THR A 78 8.03 9.15 14.44
C THR A 78 7.05 8.23 15.15
N ALA A 79 5.91 7.92 14.54
CA ALA A 79 4.95 6.98 15.07
C ALA A 79 4.19 6.24 13.96
N ARG A 80 3.76 5.02 14.28
CA ARG A 80 2.90 4.18 13.44
C ARG A 80 1.87 3.49 14.30
N ARG A 81 0.61 3.50 13.88
CA ARG A 81 -0.48 2.81 14.56
C ARG A 81 -1.64 2.56 13.61
N TYR A 82 -2.43 1.54 13.91
CA TYR A 82 -3.78 1.48 13.37
C TYR A 82 -4.69 2.42 14.15
N LEU A 83 -5.62 3.09 13.46
CA LEU A 83 -6.68 3.82 14.13
C LEU A 83 -7.60 2.81 14.85
N PRO A 84 -7.93 3.04 16.14
CA PRO A 84 -8.70 2.08 16.93
C PRO A 84 -9.98 1.61 16.25
N GLY A 85 -10.22 0.30 16.24
CA GLY A 85 -11.41 -0.32 15.65
C GLY A 85 -11.42 -0.35 14.12
N THR A 86 -10.31 0.01 13.46
CA THR A 86 -10.21 0.05 12.00
C THR A 86 -8.89 -0.58 11.54
N MET A 87 -8.79 -0.87 10.25
CA MET A 87 -7.52 -1.21 9.60
C MET A 87 -6.90 0.00 8.87
N VAL A 88 -7.25 1.22 9.26
CA VAL A 88 -6.58 2.43 8.75
C VAL A 88 -5.22 2.55 9.41
N LEU A 89 -4.15 2.45 8.63
CA LEU A 89 -2.79 2.63 9.11
C LEU A 89 -2.43 4.11 9.10
N GLU A 90 -2.17 4.69 10.26
CA GLU A 90 -1.67 6.06 10.43
C GLU A 90 -0.15 6.03 10.65
N THR A 91 0.59 6.74 9.80
CA THR A 91 2.03 6.94 9.94
C THR A 91 2.32 8.43 10.03
N SER A 92 3.13 8.84 11.01
CA SER A 92 3.51 10.24 11.19
C SER A 92 5.02 10.44 11.14
N TRP A 93 5.42 11.59 10.59
CA TRP A 93 6.80 12.04 10.54
C TRP A 93 6.90 13.47 11.04
N GLY A 94 7.88 13.73 11.90
CA GLY A 94 8.39 15.07 12.16
C GLY A 94 9.40 15.45 11.08
N THR A 95 9.23 16.63 10.50
CA THR A 95 10.18 17.28 9.58
C THR A 95 10.68 18.58 10.20
N PRO A 96 11.78 19.18 9.72
CA PRO A 96 12.24 20.47 10.23
C PRO A 96 11.21 21.60 10.14
N THR A 97 10.23 21.49 9.23
CA THR A 97 9.23 22.52 8.93
C THR A 97 7.82 22.20 9.46
N GLY A 98 7.62 21.06 10.12
CA GLY A 98 6.31 20.65 10.62
C GLY A 98 6.10 19.14 10.59
N TRP A 99 4.86 18.70 10.66
CA TRP A 99 4.48 17.30 10.74
C TRP A 99 3.67 16.86 9.54
N ILE A 100 3.87 15.61 9.13
CA ILE A 100 3.06 14.94 8.11
C ILE A 100 2.41 13.72 8.76
N ILE A 101 1.11 13.57 8.55
CA ILE A 101 0.34 12.40 8.93
C ILE A 101 -0.23 11.79 7.65
N VAL A 102 0.18 10.55 7.35
CA VAL A 102 -0.37 9.76 6.24
C VAL A 102 -1.29 8.70 6.80
N ARG A 103 -2.44 8.51 6.15
CA ARG A 103 -3.36 7.40 6.43
C ARG A 103 -3.56 6.57 5.18
N ASP A 104 -3.29 5.28 5.32
CA ASP A 104 -3.42 4.28 4.26
C ASP A 104 -4.53 3.29 4.61
N VAL A 105 -5.40 3.00 3.64
CA VAL A 105 -6.53 2.08 3.82
C VAL A 105 -6.98 1.49 2.47
N LEU A 106 -7.38 0.23 2.47
CA LEU A 106 -8.14 -0.36 1.36
C LEU A 106 -9.63 -0.16 1.62
N LEU A 107 -10.33 0.42 0.64
CA LEU A 107 -11.70 0.89 0.84
C LEU A 107 -12.72 -0.24 0.81
N LEU A 108 -13.67 -0.15 1.73
CA LEU A 108 -14.94 -0.87 1.71
C LEU A 108 -16.03 0.10 1.29
N GLY A 109 -16.85 -0.30 0.33
CA GLY A 109 -17.99 0.46 -0.19
C GLY A 109 -19.31 -0.15 0.24
N PRO A 110 -20.44 0.56 0.15
CA PRO A 110 -21.75 -0.04 0.43
C PRO A 110 -22.05 -1.17 -0.58
N TRP A 111 -22.65 -2.25 -0.10
CA TRP A 111 -23.18 -3.29 -0.96
C TRP A 111 -24.45 -2.79 -1.66
N HIS A 112 -24.42 -2.72 -2.99
CA HIS A 112 -25.59 -2.35 -3.79
C HIS A 112 -26.54 -3.55 -3.88
N HIS A 113 -27.73 -3.42 -3.28
CA HIS A 113 -28.82 -4.40 -3.41
C HIS A 113 -29.58 -4.23 -4.73
N ASP A 114 -28.88 -4.00 -5.84
CA ASP A 114 -29.55 -3.70 -7.10
C ASP A 114 -29.63 -4.95 -8.01
N GLU A 115 -30.88 -5.35 -8.24
CA GLU A 115 -31.42 -6.17 -9.34
C GLU A 115 -30.52 -7.28 -9.95
N GLY A 116 -30.15 -8.29 -9.17
CA GLY A 116 -29.57 -9.51 -9.73
C GLY A 116 -28.91 -10.46 -8.74
N ILE A 117 -28.52 -11.64 -9.23
CA ILE A 117 -27.59 -12.53 -8.51
C ILE A 117 -26.19 -11.94 -8.67
N SER A 118 -25.43 -11.82 -7.58
CA SER A 118 -24.04 -11.35 -7.65
C SER A 118 -23.18 -12.24 -8.55
N GLU A 119 -22.48 -11.66 -9.52
CA GLU A 119 -21.52 -12.41 -10.35
C GLU A 119 -20.21 -12.71 -9.61
N LYS A 120 -19.85 -11.89 -8.62
CA LYS A 120 -18.59 -11.99 -7.87
C LYS A 120 -18.71 -12.85 -6.62
N HIS A 121 -19.89 -12.87 -6.02
CA HIS A 121 -20.11 -13.45 -4.70
C HIS A 121 -21.09 -14.61 -4.77
N HIS A 122 -20.62 -15.81 -4.40
CA HIS A 122 -21.49 -16.97 -4.22
C HIS A 122 -22.45 -16.81 -3.02
N ARG A 123 -22.11 -15.93 -2.07
CA ARG A 123 -22.98 -15.53 -0.96
C ARG A 123 -22.99 -14.01 -0.90
N THR A 124 -24.16 -13.38 -0.92
CA THR A 124 -24.29 -11.94 -0.79
C THR A 124 -23.44 -11.44 0.38
N PRO A 125 -22.55 -10.47 0.15
CA PRO A 125 -21.80 -9.81 1.22
C PRO A 125 -22.73 -9.19 2.27
N MET A 126 -22.15 -8.74 3.38
CA MET A 126 -22.85 -7.91 4.36
C MET A 126 -23.17 -6.53 3.74
N ASP A 127 -23.44 -5.52 4.56
CA ASP A 127 -23.71 -4.13 4.13
C ASP A 127 -22.59 -3.48 3.29
N TYR A 128 -21.40 -4.10 3.19
CA TYR A 128 -20.22 -3.56 2.52
C TYR A 128 -19.53 -4.57 1.59
N ASP A 129 -18.89 -4.06 0.54
CA ASP A 129 -18.14 -4.79 -0.48
C ASP A 129 -16.70 -4.26 -0.65
N ALA A 130 -15.79 -5.10 -1.14
CA ALA A 130 -14.41 -4.74 -1.44
C ALA A 130 -14.32 -3.83 -2.67
N GLN A 131 -13.81 -2.61 -2.51
CA GLN A 131 -13.64 -1.68 -3.64
C GLN A 131 -12.33 -1.86 -4.39
N HIS A 132 -11.40 -2.70 -3.91
CA HIS A 132 -10.10 -2.92 -4.55
C HIS A 132 -9.31 -1.61 -4.74
N THR A 133 -9.58 -0.61 -3.89
CA THR A 133 -9.09 0.75 -4.02
C THR A 133 -8.25 1.12 -2.81
N LEU A 134 -6.96 1.37 -3.03
CA LEU A 134 -6.06 1.91 -2.02
C LEU A 134 -6.23 3.43 -1.94
N LEU A 135 -6.75 3.91 -0.81
CA LEU A 135 -6.77 5.34 -0.49
C LEU A 135 -5.57 5.68 0.41
N ARG A 136 -4.83 6.70 -0.01
CA ARG A 136 -3.74 7.29 0.77
C ARG A 136 -4.04 8.77 0.94
N SER A 137 -4.26 9.21 2.17
CA SER A 137 -4.54 10.62 2.49
C SER A 137 -3.40 11.22 3.29
N ILE A 138 -3.12 12.51 3.06
CA ILE A 138 -2.05 13.24 3.71
C ILE A 138 -2.65 14.45 4.43
N ARG A 139 -2.22 14.65 5.67
CA ARG A 139 -2.46 15.88 6.41
C ARG A 139 -1.13 16.46 6.87
N CYS A 140 -0.86 17.70 6.48
CA CYS A 140 0.23 18.49 7.03
C CYS A 140 -0.26 19.22 8.28
N VAL A 141 0.54 19.22 9.34
CA VAL A 141 0.23 19.88 10.61
C VAL A 141 1.42 20.76 10.98
N SER A 142 1.17 22.04 11.24
CA SER A 142 2.16 23.03 11.68
C SER A 142 2.29 23.05 13.20
#